data_AF-A0A419JK98-F1
#
_entry.id   AF-A0A419JK98-F1
#
_cell.length_a   1.000
_cell.length_b   1.000
_cell.length_c   1.000
_cell.angle_alpha   90.00
_cell.angle_beta   90.00
_cell.angle_gamma   90.00
#
_symmetry.space_group_name_H-M   'P 1'
#
loop_
_entity.id
_entity.type
_entity.pdbx_description
1 polymer ?
#
loop_
_entity_poly.entity_id
_entity_poly.type
_entity_poly.pdbx_seq_one_letter_code
_entity_poly.pdbx_strand_id
1 'polypeptide(L)'
;MLYNNKQSTLFGEKNAEQEYLELLSKRYTFPEAIDVLDEIDWDFKDFTTQYLTHRFHSYPARFIPQIPLTFIKLFIDEGDTVLDPFCGCGTTVVESFLNNRNSIGNDFNPLAVLISKVKTTLIDETEFRYLNRKLSVMKRYLDLDYKRVEDRAEHLPNRKISKIFNRAIISKLEAIRETLLEVKEEGHDDVYDLGRAALSSTIWALVENGNGIDVDNIFLRKVNSMREGLKETTKIVKDIPDVRVINGDSRRLDVETDSVDLVVTSPPYVNALDYYRAHTYNMLWLGMDFDLFRKHEIGGHSHFIANRFRLLSEYLGDMLRSMIEMNRVLKRDKLCIIVVGNSSLEYELIESHRFFAEMARYIGFEPIKTIHRNIDKTKKYTSADVGKIDDEYILVMQKTEDAGVTADNDTFISEIVTEQMVNFREQIKKVQGTSIRGRRPTKERLLKNIERISGAIETIPQDIRIKVRRCAETMR
;
A
#
# COMPACT_ATOMS: atom_id res chain seq x y z
N MET A 1 9.89 -17.63 18.95
CA MET A 1 10.62 -17.51 17.68
C MET A 1 9.60 -17.22 16.59
N LEU A 2 9.47 -15.94 16.22
CA LEU A 2 8.56 -15.43 15.16
C LEU A 2 8.75 -16.13 13.81
N TYR A 3 9.95 -16.67 13.57
CA TYR A 3 10.37 -17.29 12.32
C TYR A 3 10.97 -18.66 12.61
N ASN A 4 10.15 -19.63 13.01
CA ASN A 4 10.63 -21.00 13.21
C ASN A 4 10.74 -21.72 11.86
N ASN A 5 11.76 -21.34 11.08
CA ASN A 5 12.14 -22.08 9.88
C ASN A 5 12.67 -23.46 10.32
N LYS A 6 11.85 -24.50 10.17
CA LYS A 6 12.30 -25.90 10.17
C LYS A 6 13.12 -26.21 8.92
N GLN A 7 14.22 -25.49 8.72
CA GLN A 7 15.33 -25.93 7.89
C GLN A 7 16.58 -25.88 8.77
N SER A 8 16.72 -26.88 9.64
CA SER A 8 18.05 -27.27 10.10
C SER A 8 18.80 -27.76 8.86
N THR A 9 19.81 -27.01 8.41
CA THR A 9 20.79 -27.56 7.48
C THR A 9 21.41 -28.79 8.15
N LEU A 10 21.68 -29.86 7.38
CA LEU A 10 22.26 -31.11 7.91
C LEU A 10 23.60 -30.91 8.63
N PHE A 11 24.20 -29.71 8.53
CA PHE A 11 25.53 -29.36 9.03
C PHE A 11 25.55 -28.26 10.11
N GLY A 12 24.39 -27.77 10.57
CA GLY A 12 24.35 -26.75 11.64
C GLY A 12 24.74 -25.33 11.21
N GLU A 13 24.84 -25.06 9.91
CA GLU A 13 25.00 -23.71 9.36
C GLU A 13 23.66 -22.96 9.45
N LYS A 14 23.69 -21.75 10.01
CA LYS A 14 22.52 -20.87 10.02
C LYS A 14 22.22 -20.44 8.59
N ASN A 15 20.94 -20.36 8.22
CA ASN A 15 20.58 -19.79 6.92
C ASN A 15 20.58 -18.25 7.01
N ALA A 16 20.70 -17.56 5.87
CA ALA A 16 20.81 -16.09 5.82
C ALA A 16 19.67 -15.37 6.55
N GLU A 17 18.46 -15.95 6.58
CA GLU A 17 17.32 -15.40 7.31
C GLU A 17 17.51 -15.48 8.84
N GLN A 18 18.12 -16.56 9.36
CA GLN A 18 18.47 -16.67 10.79
C GLN A 18 19.54 -15.65 11.19
N GLU A 19 20.58 -15.48 10.37
CA GLU A 19 21.64 -14.51 10.65
C GLU A 19 21.10 -13.07 10.65
N TYR A 20 20.25 -12.73 9.68
CA TYR A 20 19.52 -11.46 9.65
C TYR A 20 18.69 -11.22 10.91
N LEU A 21 17.90 -12.22 11.34
CA LEU A 21 17.08 -12.08 12.55
C LEU A 21 17.91 -11.95 13.83
N GLU A 22 19.07 -12.60 13.89
CA GLU A 22 20.01 -12.45 14.99
C GLU A 22 20.65 -11.07 15.01
N LEU A 23 21.02 -10.53 13.85
CA LEU A 23 21.49 -9.15 13.71
C LEU A 23 20.44 -8.19 14.29
N LEU A 24 19.17 -8.31 13.90
CA LEU A 24 18.08 -7.48 14.40
C LEU A 24 17.69 -7.72 15.86
N SER A 25 18.19 -8.78 16.50
CA SER A 25 17.86 -9.10 17.91
C SER A 25 18.77 -8.39 18.92
N LYS A 26 19.90 -7.84 18.45
CA LYS A 26 20.87 -7.14 19.27
C LYS A 26 20.37 -5.72 19.58
N ARG A 27 20.92 -5.13 20.65
CA ARG A 27 20.70 -3.73 21.00
C ARG A 27 21.84 -2.89 20.44
N TYR A 28 21.49 -1.80 19.79
CA TYR A 28 22.40 -0.85 19.19
C TYR A 28 22.08 0.56 19.68
N THR A 29 23.09 1.40 19.80
CA THR A 29 22.88 2.85 19.83
C THR A 29 22.39 3.33 18.48
N PHE A 30 21.82 4.54 18.40
CA PHE A 30 21.31 5.07 17.14
C PHE A 30 22.37 5.11 16.01
N PRO A 31 23.61 5.60 16.22
CA PRO A 31 24.64 5.58 15.17
C PRO A 31 25.01 4.15 14.75
N GLU A 32 25.19 3.24 15.70
CA GLU A 32 25.48 1.83 15.39
C GLU A 32 24.34 1.18 14.59
N ALA A 33 23.08 1.49 14.92
CA ALA A 33 21.92 0.97 14.19
C ALA A 33 21.88 1.49 12.73
N ILE A 34 22.35 2.71 12.48
CA ILE A 34 22.49 3.26 11.12
C ILE A 34 23.60 2.52 10.35
N ASP A 35 24.72 2.20 11.00
CA ASP A 35 25.81 1.43 10.40
C ASP A 35 25.38 -0.01 10.08
N VAL A 36 24.57 -0.63 10.95
CA VAL A 36 23.99 -1.97 10.73
C VAL A 36 23.16 -2.05 9.46
N LEU A 37 22.56 -0.95 8.98
CA LEU A 37 21.81 -0.95 7.72
C LEU A 37 22.70 -1.28 6.50
N ASP A 38 24.01 -1.01 6.59
CA ASP A 38 24.98 -1.33 5.54
C ASP A 38 25.42 -2.81 5.55
N GLU A 39 25.15 -3.53 6.65
CA GLU A 39 25.42 -4.98 6.78
C GLU A 39 24.28 -5.84 6.19
N ILE A 40 23.13 -5.25 5.89
CA ILE A 40 21.93 -5.96 5.42
C ILE A 40 21.95 -6.09 3.91
N ASP A 41 21.77 -7.31 3.39
CA ASP A 41 21.42 -7.54 1.99
C ASP A 41 19.93 -7.21 1.77
N TRP A 42 19.68 -6.04 1.20
CA TRP A 42 18.33 -5.52 0.96
C TRP A 42 17.60 -6.18 -0.21
N ASP A 43 18.22 -7.08 -0.97
CA ASP A 43 17.53 -7.78 -2.06
C ASP A 43 16.62 -8.89 -1.52
N PHE A 44 16.99 -9.50 -0.38
CA PHE A 44 16.21 -10.57 0.30
C PHE A 44 15.77 -11.70 -0.66
N LYS A 45 16.64 -12.07 -1.60
CA LYS A 45 16.33 -12.94 -2.74
C LYS A 45 15.72 -14.28 -2.34
N ASP A 46 16.13 -14.86 -1.21
CA ASP A 46 15.64 -16.17 -0.75
C ASP A 46 14.76 -16.13 0.50
N PHE A 47 14.36 -14.92 0.94
CA PHE A 47 13.56 -14.77 2.15
C PHE A 47 12.08 -15.10 1.91
N THR A 48 11.45 -15.66 2.94
CA THR A 48 10.01 -15.93 2.94
C THR A 48 9.26 -14.64 3.19
N THR A 49 8.35 -14.32 2.28
CA THR A 49 7.56 -13.08 2.34
C THR A 49 6.08 -13.34 2.54
N GLN A 50 5.59 -14.57 2.33
CA GLN A 50 4.16 -14.95 2.43
C GLN A 50 3.87 -15.78 3.70
N TYR A 51 4.25 -15.28 4.87
CA TYR A 51 3.97 -15.94 6.16
C TYR A 51 2.73 -15.38 6.85
N LEU A 52 2.11 -16.19 7.72
CA LEU A 52 0.98 -15.80 8.59
C LEU A 52 -0.12 -15.02 7.83
N THR A 53 -0.44 -13.80 8.25
CA THR A 53 -1.52 -12.99 7.71
C THR A 53 -1.14 -12.25 6.42
N HIS A 54 0.16 -12.15 6.07
CA HIS A 54 0.60 -11.56 4.78
C HIS A 54 0.03 -12.28 3.56
N ARG A 55 -0.27 -13.59 3.70
CA ARG A 55 -0.79 -14.45 2.62
C ARG A 55 -2.30 -14.34 2.36
N PHE A 56 -3.01 -13.53 3.14
CA PHE A 56 -4.48 -13.47 3.11
C PHE A 56 -5.05 -12.98 1.78
N HIS A 57 -4.37 -12.03 1.15
CA HIS A 57 -4.89 -11.40 -0.06
C HIS A 57 -3.77 -11.01 -1.03
N SER A 58 -4.01 -11.22 -2.33
CA SER A 58 -3.14 -10.75 -3.40
C SER A 58 -3.40 -9.26 -3.61
N TYR A 59 -2.42 -8.41 -3.30
CA TYR A 59 -2.50 -6.97 -3.53
C TYR A 59 -1.29 -6.53 -4.37
N PRO A 60 -1.48 -5.71 -5.40
CA PRO A 60 -0.39 -5.29 -6.29
C PRO A 60 0.56 -4.30 -5.62
N ALA A 61 1.81 -4.26 -6.08
CA ALA A 61 2.82 -3.27 -5.69
C ALA A 61 3.04 -3.13 -4.17
N ARG A 62 3.25 -4.26 -3.49
CA ARG A 62 3.59 -4.29 -2.06
C ARG A 62 5.10 -4.38 -1.87
N PHE A 63 5.67 -3.66 -0.90
CA PHE A 63 7.01 -3.99 -0.42
C PHE A 63 7.00 -5.23 0.49
N ILE A 64 8.18 -5.82 0.66
CA ILE A 64 8.40 -7.05 1.41
C ILE A 64 8.40 -6.80 2.93
N PRO A 65 7.92 -7.74 3.76
CA PRO A 65 7.85 -7.56 5.22
C PRO A 65 9.19 -7.26 5.90
N GLN A 66 10.31 -7.72 5.32
CA GLN A 66 11.63 -7.51 5.89
C GLN A 66 12.01 -6.03 6.00
N ILE A 67 11.50 -5.17 5.11
CA ILE A 67 11.83 -3.74 5.15
C ILE A 67 11.27 -3.08 6.43
N PRO A 68 9.96 -3.06 6.71
CA PRO A 68 9.45 -2.48 7.95
C PRO A 68 9.96 -3.23 9.18
N LEU A 69 10.12 -4.55 9.12
CA LEU A 69 10.68 -5.34 10.22
C LEU A 69 12.05 -4.81 10.66
N THR A 70 12.97 -4.55 9.71
CA THR A 70 14.29 -3.98 10.02
C THR A 70 14.18 -2.70 10.83
N PHE A 71 13.38 -1.74 10.38
CA PHE A 71 13.28 -0.45 11.06
C PHE A 71 12.55 -0.54 12.40
N ILE A 72 11.51 -1.38 12.50
CA ILE A 72 10.79 -1.66 13.74
C ILE A 72 11.71 -2.27 14.79
N LYS A 73 12.59 -3.20 14.41
CA LYS A 73 13.49 -3.90 15.34
C LYS A 73 14.68 -3.06 15.78
N LEU A 74 15.21 -2.22 14.90
CA LEU A 74 16.43 -1.45 15.18
C LEU A 74 16.18 -0.09 15.87
N PHE A 75 15.05 0.58 15.60
CA PHE A 75 14.90 1.99 15.97
C PHE A 75 13.80 2.30 16.99
N ILE A 76 12.94 1.33 17.34
CA ILE A 76 11.85 1.54 18.31
C ILE A 76 11.66 0.34 19.24
N ASP A 77 11.06 0.60 20.39
CA ASP A 77 10.80 -0.40 21.42
C ASP A 77 9.39 -1.03 21.29
N GLU A 78 9.14 -2.09 22.07
CA GLU A 78 7.79 -2.64 22.21
C GLU A 78 6.87 -1.60 22.86
N GLY A 79 5.62 -1.49 22.39
CA GLY A 79 4.67 -0.47 22.80
C GLY A 79 4.81 0.90 22.10
N ASP A 80 5.91 1.16 21.38
CA ASP A 80 6.02 2.35 20.54
C ASP A 80 5.04 2.29 19.35
N THR A 81 4.71 3.46 18.78
CA THR A 81 3.70 3.57 17.71
C THR A 81 4.33 3.76 16.33
N VAL A 82 3.99 2.87 15.40
CA VAL A 82 4.42 2.93 13.99
C VAL A 82 3.30 3.46 13.10
N LEU A 83 3.61 4.38 12.20
CA LEU A 83 2.67 4.89 11.20
C LEU A 83 3.07 4.43 9.79
N ASP A 84 2.05 3.99 9.05
CA ASP A 84 2.10 3.85 7.61
C ASP A 84 0.99 4.70 6.96
N PRO A 85 1.29 5.90 6.41
CA PRO A 85 0.30 6.80 5.82
C PRO A 85 -0.25 6.34 4.46
N PHE A 86 0.34 5.29 3.87
CA PHE A 86 -0.08 4.65 2.62
C PHE A 86 -0.12 3.13 2.82
N CYS A 87 -0.83 2.67 3.85
CA CYS A 87 -0.64 1.33 4.39
C CYS A 87 -0.95 0.20 3.41
N GLY A 88 -1.71 0.46 2.34
CA GLY A 88 -2.12 -0.54 1.39
C GLY A 88 -2.78 -1.71 2.13
N CYS A 89 -2.34 -2.93 1.81
CA CYS A 89 -2.83 -4.13 2.50
C CYS A 89 -2.19 -4.42 3.87
N GLY A 90 -1.47 -3.45 4.45
CA GLY A 90 -1.02 -3.45 5.84
C GLY A 90 0.35 -4.08 6.12
N THR A 91 1.33 -4.04 5.21
CA THR A 91 2.62 -4.71 5.46
C THR A 91 3.31 -4.19 6.73
N THR A 92 3.46 -2.87 6.88
CA THR A 92 4.02 -2.25 8.10
C THR A 92 3.15 -2.51 9.34
N VAL A 93 1.83 -2.42 9.18
CA VAL A 93 0.87 -2.62 10.28
C VAL A 93 0.95 -4.05 10.83
N VAL A 94 1.05 -5.05 9.94
CA VAL A 94 1.22 -6.46 10.32
C VAL A 94 2.56 -6.70 11.00
N GLU A 95 3.66 -6.17 10.47
CA GLU A 95 4.97 -6.34 11.12
C GLU A 95 5.04 -5.66 12.49
N SER A 96 4.38 -4.52 12.66
CA SER A 96 4.24 -3.85 13.95
C SER A 96 3.46 -4.73 14.93
N PHE A 97 2.30 -5.24 14.49
CA PHE A 97 1.44 -6.13 15.26
C PHE A 97 2.17 -7.41 15.71
N LEU A 98 2.90 -8.06 14.81
CA LEU A 98 3.66 -9.28 15.11
C LEU A 98 4.83 -9.04 16.08
N ASN A 99 5.30 -7.81 16.18
CA ASN A 99 6.42 -7.43 17.05
C ASN A 99 5.95 -6.61 18.27
N ASN A 100 4.68 -6.68 18.70
CA ASN A 100 4.17 -5.97 19.88
C ASN A 100 4.38 -4.43 19.83
N ARG A 101 4.27 -3.82 18.65
CA ARG A 101 4.23 -2.36 18.48
C ARG A 101 2.81 -1.91 18.22
N ASN A 102 2.44 -0.76 18.77
CA ASN A 102 1.21 -0.08 18.37
C ASN A 102 1.35 0.38 16.92
N SER A 103 0.24 0.46 16.19
CA SER A 103 0.32 0.90 14.80
C SER A 103 -0.90 1.65 14.31
N ILE A 104 -0.63 2.60 13.42
CA ILE A 104 -1.63 3.34 12.68
C ILE A 104 -1.39 3.11 11.20
N GLY A 105 -2.34 2.48 10.52
CA GLY A 105 -2.38 2.40 9.07
C GLY A 105 -3.36 3.41 8.51
N ASN A 106 -2.99 4.20 7.51
CA ASN A 106 -3.89 5.06 6.76
C ASN A 106 -3.83 4.70 5.28
N ASP A 107 -5.00 4.54 4.64
CA ASP A 107 -5.06 4.43 3.18
C ASP A 107 -6.39 4.98 2.65
N PHE A 108 -6.34 5.62 1.49
CA PHE A 108 -7.54 6.16 0.86
C PHE A 108 -8.41 5.06 0.23
N ASN A 109 -7.82 3.91 -0.12
CA ASN A 109 -8.52 2.76 -0.67
C ASN A 109 -9.24 1.97 0.45
N PRO A 110 -10.59 1.96 0.50
CA PRO A 110 -11.32 1.23 1.54
C PRO A 110 -11.10 -0.29 1.48
N LEU A 111 -10.74 -0.85 0.32
CA LEU A 111 -10.39 -2.26 0.21
C LEU A 111 -9.07 -2.56 0.92
N ALA A 112 -8.10 -1.66 0.79
CA ALA A 112 -6.78 -1.78 1.41
C ALA A 112 -6.93 -1.77 2.94
N VAL A 113 -7.71 -0.82 3.45
CA VAL A 113 -8.08 -0.68 4.88
C VAL A 113 -8.74 -1.94 5.42
N LEU A 114 -9.75 -2.49 4.72
CA LEU A 114 -10.41 -3.73 5.11
C LEU A 114 -9.41 -4.89 5.22
N ILE A 115 -8.54 -5.06 4.23
CA ILE A 115 -7.54 -6.14 4.22
C ILE A 115 -6.54 -5.94 5.36
N SER A 116 -6.05 -4.72 5.57
CA SER A 116 -5.11 -4.40 6.64
C SER A 116 -5.73 -4.72 8.01
N LYS A 117 -6.97 -4.29 8.25
CA LYS A 117 -7.71 -4.59 9.50
C LYS A 117 -7.81 -6.10 9.75
N VAL A 118 -8.29 -6.86 8.77
CA VAL A 118 -8.46 -8.33 8.91
C VAL A 118 -7.13 -9.04 9.22
N LYS A 119 -6.00 -8.54 8.72
CA LYS A 119 -4.70 -9.14 8.98
C LYS A 119 -4.15 -8.90 10.39
N THR A 120 -4.73 -7.97 11.14
CA THR A 120 -4.30 -7.60 12.50
C THR A 120 -5.40 -7.76 13.55
N THR A 121 -6.54 -8.35 13.19
CA THR A 121 -7.63 -8.68 14.13
C THR A 121 -7.61 -10.18 14.43
N LEU A 122 -7.31 -10.55 15.68
CA LEU A 122 -7.47 -11.93 16.14
C LEU A 122 -8.94 -12.24 16.38
N ILE A 123 -9.38 -13.43 15.97
CA ILE A 123 -10.78 -13.85 16.02
C ILE A 123 -10.88 -15.17 16.79
N ASP A 124 -11.82 -15.24 17.74
CA ASP A 124 -12.05 -16.45 18.53
C ASP A 124 -12.67 -17.59 17.69
N GLU A 125 -12.38 -18.85 18.06
CA GLU A 125 -12.92 -20.02 17.39
C GLU A 125 -14.47 -20.11 17.51
N THR A 126 -15.09 -19.49 18.52
CA THR A 126 -16.56 -19.35 18.60
C THR A 126 -17.13 -18.60 17.40
N GLU A 127 -16.49 -17.52 16.99
CA GLU A 127 -16.90 -16.68 15.87
C GLU A 127 -16.74 -17.43 14.55
N PHE A 128 -15.63 -18.18 14.38
CA PHE A 128 -15.47 -19.06 13.23
C PHE A 128 -16.51 -20.17 13.16
N ARG A 129 -16.87 -20.78 14.31
CA ARG A 129 -17.95 -21.77 14.36
C ARG A 129 -19.28 -21.16 13.95
N TYR A 130 -19.55 -19.92 14.36
CA TYR A 130 -20.75 -19.19 13.94
C TYR A 130 -20.76 -18.93 12.43
N LEU A 131 -19.68 -18.35 11.88
CA LEU A 131 -19.55 -18.10 10.44
C LEU A 131 -19.73 -19.40 9.64
N ASN A 132 -19.09 -20.49 10.05
CA ASN A 132 -19.21 -21.79 9.37
C ASN A 132 -20.65 -22.33 9.38
N ARG A 133 -21.40 -22.15 10.48
CA ARG A 133 -22.82 -22.52 10.52
C ARG A 133 -23.63 -21.69 9.53
N LYS A 134 -23.44 -20.37 9.49
CA LYS A 134 -24.12 -19.49 8.52
C LYS A 134 -23.82 -19.87 7.08
N LEU A 135 -22.54 -20.10 6.75
CA LEU A 135 -22.13 -20.53 5.42
C LEU A 135 -22.69 -21.90 5.03
N SER A 136 -22.93 -22.81 5.98
CA SER A 136 -23.49 -24.14 5.69
C SER A 136 -24.97 -24.11 5.25
N VAL A 137 -25.70 -23.04 5.60
CA VAL A 137 -27.11 -22.82 5.24
C VAL A 137 -27.27 -21.69 4.21
N MET A 138 -26.18 -21.28 3.56
CA MET A 138 -26.18 -20.24 2.54
C MET A 138 -27.22 -20.55 1.44
N LYS A 139 -28.02 -19.52 1.11
CA LYS A 139 -29.12 -19.59 0.13
C LYS A 139 -28.63 -20.11 -1.22
N ARG A 140 -29.45 -20.93 -1.88
CA ARG A 140 -29.16 -21.42 -3.23
C ARG A 140 -29.71 -20.45 -4.27
N TYR A 141 -29.29 -20.63 -5.53
CA TYR A 141 -29.74 -19.84 -6.67
C TYR A 141 -31.26 -19.62 -6.74
N LEU A 142 -32.05 -20.65 -6.41
CA LEU A 142 -33.51 -20.61 -6.48
C LEU A 142 -34.16 -19.72 -5.41
N ASP A 143 -33.42 -19.41 -4.34
CA ASP A 143 -33.91 -18.64 -3.18
C ASP A 143 -33.56 -17.14 -3.29
N LEU A 144 -32.82 -16.74 -4.32
CA LEU A 144 -32.41 -15.35 -4.56
C LEU A 144 -33.41 -14.61 -5.44
N ASP A 145 -33.61 -13.33 -5.16
CA ASP A 145 -34.43 -12.45 -5.99
C ASP A 145 -33.78 -12.28 -7.37
N TYR A 146 -34.36 -12.95 -8.36
CA TYR A 146 -33.89 -12.94 -9.74
C TYR A 146 -33.75 -11.52 -10.31
N LYS A 147 -34.57 -10.56 -9.88
CA LYS A 147 -34.45 -9.15 -10.31
C LYS A 147 -33.16 -8.51 -9.83
N ARG A 148 -32.73 -8.78 -8.59
CA ARG A 148 -31.45 -8.26 -8.05
C ARG A 148 -30.23 -8.78 -8.82
N VAL A 149 -30.28 -10.03 -9.24
CA VAL A 149 -29.22 -10.66 -10.05
C VAL A 149 -29.14 -10.02 -11.43
N GLU A 150 -30.29 -9.74 -12.07
CA GLU A 150 -30.35 -9.04 -13.35
C GLU A 150 -29.87 -7.58 -13.23
N ASP A 151 -30.40 -6.82 -12.27
CA ASP A 151 -29.99 -5.43 -12.03
C ASP A 151 -28.47 -5.31 -11.86
N ARG A 152 -27.86 -6.16 -11.03
CA ARG A 152 -26.41 -6.13 -10.81
C ARG A 152 -25.62 -6.48 -12.08
N ALA A 153 -26.10 -7.45 -12.87
CA ALA A 153 -25.45 -7.81 -14.13
C ALA A 153 -25.43 -6.64 -15.12
N GLU A 154 -26.47 -5.81 -15.13
CA GLU A 154 -26.58 -4.63 -15.99
C GLU A 154 -25.65 -3.47 -15.58
N HIS A 155 -25.36 -3.35 -14.27
CA HIS A 155 -24.54 -2.26 -13.72
C HIS A 155 -23.04 -2.56 -13.61
N LEU A 156 -22.57 -3.76 -13.99
CA LEU A 156 -21.14 -4.10 -13.99
C LEU A 156 -20.37 -3.39 -15.12
N PRO A 157 -19.17 -2.83 -14.86
CA PRO A 157 -18.41 -2.12 -15.88
C PRO A 157 -17.83 -3.05 -16.97
N ASN A 158 -18.07 -2.65 -18.22
CA ASN A 158 -17.51 -3.15 -19.50
C ASN A 158 -17.88 -4.58 -19.96
N ARG A 159 -18.22 -4.71 -21.26
CA ARG A 159 -18.82 -5.92 -21.90
C ARG A 159 -17.85 -7.08 -22.18
N LYS A 160 -16.52 -6.92 -22.12
CA LYS A 160 -15.57 -8.04 -22.37
C LYS A 160 -15.42 -8.98 -21.15
N ILE A 161 -15.65 -8.49 -19.94
CA ILE A 161 -15.55 -9.24 -18.67
C ILE A 161 -16.92 -9.78 -18.20
N SER A 162 -18.02 -9.41 -18.89
CA SER A 162 -19.34 -10.03 -18.69
C SER A 162 -19.36 -11.55 -18.94
N LYS A 163 -18.33 -12.08 -19.61
CA LYS A 163 -18.15 -13.53 -19.76
C LYS A 163 -17.73 -14.23 -18.47
N ILE A 164 -16.99 -13.57 -17.57
CA ILE A 164 -16.56 -14.12 -16.27
C ILE A 164 -17.74 -14.13 -15.32
N PHE A 165 -18.42 -12.99 -15.17
CA PHE A 165 -19.58 -12.86 -14.27
C PHE A 165 -20.87 -13.27 -15.00
N ASN A 166 -20.97 -14.55 -15.38
CA ASN A 166 -22.24 -15.09 -15.85
C ASN A 166 -23.26 -15.22 -14.70
N ARG A 167 -24.54 -15.44 -15.02
CA ARG A 167 -25.63 -15.52 -14.04
C ARG A 167 -25.37 -16.49 -12.89
N ALA A 168 -24.74 -17.64 -13.16
CA ALA A 168 -24.43 -18.62 -12.13
C ALA A 168 -23.38 -18.08 -11.14
N ILE A 169 -22.33 -17.43 -11.65
CA ILE A 169 -21.28 -16.81 -10.80
C ILE A 169 -21.84 -15.63 -10.01
N ILE A 170 -22.60 -14.74 -10.66
CA ILE A 170 -23.23 -13.59 -9.98
C ILE A 170 -24.10 -14.08 -8.82
N SER A 171 -24.90 -15.11 -9.03
CA SER A 171 -25.79 -15.64 -8.00
C SER A 171 -25.04 -16.25 -6.82
N LYS A 172 -23.93 -16.97 -7.06
CA LYS A 172 -23.07 -17.48 -5.98
C LYS A 172 -22.45 -16.34 -5.17
N LEU A 173 -21.95 -15.30 -5.84
CA LEU A 173 -21.36 -14.13 -5.18
C LEU A 173 -22.41 -13.34 -4.36
N GLU A 174 -23.65 -13.21 -4.87
CA GLU A 174 -24.75 -12.60 -4.12
C GLU A 174 -25.16 -13.45 -2.91
N ALA A 175 -25.24 -14.77 -3.04
CA ALA A 175 -25.53 -15.65 -1.90
C ALA A 175 -24.51 -15.48 -0.76
N ILE A 176 -23.22 -15.39 -1.09
CA ILE A 176 -22.15 -15.12 -0.13
C ILE A 176 -22.35 -13.74 0.50
N ARG A 177 -22.56 -12.70 -0.33
CA ARG A 177 -22.73 -11.33 0.13
C ARG A 177 -23.91 -11.18 1.09
N GLU A 178 -25.08 -11.71 0.76
CA GLU A 178 -26.26 -11.65 1.63
C GLU A 178 -26.04 -12.42 2.94
N THR A 179 -25.39 -13.59 2.89
CA THR A 179 -25.03 -14.34 4.11
C THR A 179 -24.09 -13.53 5.01
N LEU A 180 -23.12 -12.82 4.43
CA LEU A 180 -22.24 -11.93 5.19
C LEU A 180 -23.00 -10.72 5.77
N LEU A 181 -23.99 -10.18 5.06
CA LEU A 181 -24.84 -9.12 5.60
C LEU A 181 -25.64 -9.60 6.81
N GLU A 182 -26.22 -10.81 6.76
CA GLU A 182 -26.88 -11.43 7.93
C GLU A 182 -25.91 -11.60 9.12
N VAL A 183 -24.67 -12.05 8.86
CA VAL A 183 -23.61 -12.12 9.88
C VAL A 183 -23.36 -10.76 10.53
N LYS A 184 -23.32 -9.68 9.75
CA LYS A 184 -23.17 -8.32 10.26
C LYS A 184 -24.38 -7.87 11.08
N GLU A 185 -25.58 -8.07 10.57
CA GLU A 185 -26.84 -7.68 11.24
C GLU A 185 -27.01 -8.37 12.60
N GLU A 186 -26.47 -9.58 12.74
CA GLU A 186 -26.45 -10.33 14.00
C GLU A 186 -25.30 -9.95 14.94
N GLY A 187 -24.48 -8.94 14.60
CA GLY A 187 -23.46 -8.36 15.49
C GLY A 187 -22.09 -9.04 15.44
N HIS A 188 -21.80 -9.82 14.39
CA HIS A 188 -20.54 -10.56 14.24
C HIS A 188 -19.57 -9.84 13.28
N ASP A 189 -19.14 -8.63 13.65
CA ASP A 189 -18.41 -7.71 12.77
C ASP A 189 -17.04 -8.23 12.30
N ASP A 190 -16.26 -8.88 13.17
CA ASP A 190 -14.90 -9.32 12.81
C ASP A 190 -14.91 -10.44 11.77
N VAL A 191 -15.82 -11.41 11.91
CA VAL A 191 -16.00 -12.48 10.92
C VAL A 191 -16.74 -12.00 9.67
N TYR A 192 -17.54 -10.93 9.77
CA TYR A 192 -18.07 -10.22 8.61
C TYR A 192 -16.94 -9.60 7.78
N ASP A 193 -16.04 -8.84 8.40
CA ASP A 193 -14.90 -8.21 7.72
C ASP A 193 -13.95 -9.28 7.14
N LEU A 194 -13.65 -10.34 7.89
CA LEU A 194 -12.88 -11.48 7.37
C LEU A 194 -13.57 -12.12 6.16
N GLY A 195 -14.89 -12.33 6.24
CA GLY A 195 -15.68 -12.84 5.14
C GLY A 195 -15.62 -11.94 3.90
N ARG A 196 -15.65 -10.62 4.06
CA ARG A 196 -15.49 -9.67 2.95
C ARG A 196 -14.08 -9.73 2.34
N ALA A 197 -13.04 -9.82 3.16
CA ALA A 197 -11.67 -10.00 2.68
C ALA A 197 -11.51 -11.33 1.91
N ALA A 198 -12.13 -12.41 2.40
CA ALA A 198 -12.16 -13.70 1.70
C ALA A 198 -12.93 -13.60 0.36
N LEU A 199 -14.08 -12.93 0.34
CA LEU A 199 -14.87 -12.68 -0.89
C LEU A 199 -14.04 -11.87 -1.90
N SER A 200 -13.33 -10.85 -1.44
CA SER A 200 -12.39 -10.08 -2.26
C SER A 200 -11.30 -10.99 -2.86
N SER A 201 -10.69 -11.85 -2.06
CA SER A 201 -9.67 -12.80 -2.54
C SER A 201 -10.24 -13.79 -3.57
N THR A 202 -11.50 -14.20 -3.40
CA THR A 202 -12.24 -15.03 -4.37
C THR A 202 -12.45 -14.29 -5.69
N ILE A 203 -12.92 -13.05 -5.65
CA ILE A 203 -13.12 -12.22 -6.85
C ILE A 203 -11.79 -12.02 -7.60
N TRP A 204 -10.71 -11.73 -6.87
CA TRP A 204 -9.37 -11.62 -7.46
C TRP A 204 -8.99 -12.91 -8.22
N ALA A 205 -9.18 -14.07 -7.59
CA ALA A 205 -8.89 -15.36 -8.22
C ALA A 205 -9.77 -15.65 -9.45
N LEU A 206 -11.03 -15.22 -9.44
CA LEU A 206 -11.93 -15.36 -10.60
C LEU A 206 -11.47 -14.49 -11.78
N VAL A 207 -11.05 -13.26 -11.51
CA VAL A 207 -10.54 -12.34 -12.53
C VAL A 207 -9.23 -12.86 -13.15
N GLU A 208 -8.33 -13.44 -12.36
CA GLU A 208 -7.06 -14.00 -12.85
C GLU A 208 -7.25 -15.30 -13.67
N ASN A 209 -8.15 -16.19 -13.23
CA ASN A 209 -8.21 -17.56 -13.77
C ASN A 209 -9.38 -17.79 -14.76
N GLY A 210 -10.33 -16.86 -14.90
CA GLY A 210 -11.42 -16.93 -15.86
C GLY A 210 -12.59 -17.84 -15.46
N ASN A 211 -13.23 -18.49 -16.45
CA ASN A 211 -14.50 -19.20 -16.29
C ASN A 211 -14.34 -20.66 -15.82
N GLY A 212 -15.40 -21.24 -15.22
CA GLY A 212 -15.46 -22.67 -14.86
C GLY A 212 -15.00 -22.98 -13.43
N ILE A 213 -14.89 -21.96 -12.59
CA ILE A 213 -14.39 -22.05 -11.23
C ILE A 213 -15.53 -22.23 -10.23
N ASP A 214 -15.34 -23.13 -9.28
CA ASP A 214 -16.27 -23.30 -8.16
C ASP A 214 -16.08 -22.19 -7.11
N VAL A 215 -16.88 -21.13 -7.24
CA VAL A 215 -16.86 -19.93 -6.40
C VAL A 215 -16.97 -20.29 -4.91
N ASP A 216 -17.88 -21.19 -4.56
CA ASP A 216 -18.17 -21.54 -3.16
C ASP A 216 -16.95 -22.22 -2.53
N ASN A 217 -16.37 -23.19 -3.22
CA ASN A 217 -15.17 -23.88 -2.76
C ASN A 217 -13.96 -22.94 -2.68
N ILE A 218 -13.77 -22.02 -3.63
CA ILE A 218 -12.70 -21.01 -3.49
C ILE A 218 -12.93 -20.18 -2.23
N PHE A 219 -14.12 -19.64 -2.05
CA PHE A 219 -14.44 -18.78 -0.91
C PHE A 219 -14.24 -19.51 0.42
N LEU A 220 -14.77 -20.72 0.56
CA LEU A 220 -14.60 -21.54 1.77
C LEU A 220 -13.13 -21.89 2.04
N ARG A 221 -12.34 -22.20 1.00
CA ARG A 221 -10.90 -22.41 1.17
C ARG A 221 -10.18 -21.14 1.62
N LYS A 222 -10.58 -19.96 1.14
CA LYS A 222 -10.02 -18.67 1.58
C LYS A 222 -10.34 -18.39 3.05
N VAL A 223 -11.60 -18.57 3.46
CA VAL A 223 -12.01 -18.43 4.87
C VAL A 223 -11.21 -19.37 5.76
N ASN A 224 -11.11 -20.66 5.41
CA ASN A 224 -10.33 -21.62 6.18
C ASN A 224 -8.83 -21.27 6.23
N SER A 225 -8.25 -20.84 5.10
CA SER A 225 -6.84 -20.42 5.06
C SER A 225 -6.57 -19.19 5.95
N MET A 226 -7.50 -18.25 6.00
CA MET A 226 -7.42 -17.08 6.88
C MET A 226 -7.55 -17.50 8.35
N ARG A 227 -8.50 -18.38 8.70
CA ARG A 227 -8.64 -18.94 10.05
C ARG A 227 -7.35 -19.58 10.54
N GLU A 228 -6.74 -20.46 9.75
CA GLU A 228 -5.50 -21.12 10.16
C GLU A 228 -4.35 -20.11 10.33
N GLY A 229 -4.26 -19.07 9.49
CA GLY A 229 -3.27 -18.01 9.65
C GLY A 229 -3.47 -17.17 10.91
N LEU A 230 -4.71 -16.82 11.26
CA LEU A 230 -5.00 -16.12 12.51
C LEU A 230 -4.69 -17.00 13.73
N LYS A 231 -5.04 -18.28 13.69
CA LYS A 231 -4.71 -19.26 14.74
C LYS A 231 -3.20 -19.44 14.96
N GLU A 232 -2.41 -19.40 13.88
CA GLU A 232 -0.94 -19.37 13.98
C GLU A 232 -0.44 -18.07 14.61
N THR A 233 -1.06 -16.94 14.25
CA THR A 233 -0.70 -15.60 14.74
C THR A 233 -0.98 -15.44 16.24
N THR A 234 -2.08 -15.98 16.76
CA THR A 234 -2.40 -15.98 18.20
C THR A 234 -1.33 -16.66 19.07
N LYS A 235 -0.53 -17.59 18.50
CA LYS A 235 0.56 -18.23 19.24
C LYS A 235 1.79 -17.34 19.39
N ILE A 236 1.84 -16.26 18.61
CA ILE A 236 2.97 -15.35 18.50
C ILE A 236 2.67 -14.07 19.30
N VAL A 237 1.53 -13.44 19.04
CA VAL A 237 1.10 -12.20 19.70
C VAL A 237 0.40 -12.57 21.00
N LYS A 238 1.07 -12.30 22.14
CA LYS A 238 0.53 -12.58 23.48
C LYS A 238 -0.24 -11.40 24.04
N ASP A 239 0.37 -10.21 23.95
CA ASP A 239 -0.22 -8.95 24.33
C ASP A 239 -0.65 -8.24 23.04
N ILE A 240 -1.95 -8.00 22.88
CA ILE A 240 -2.51 -7.42 21.67
C ILE A 240 -2.16 -5.92 21.68
N PRO A 241 -1.30 -5.44 20.76
CA PRO A 241 -1.00 -4.01 20.68
C PRO A 241 -2.20 -3.23 20.12
N ASP A 242 -2.22 -1.92 20.36
CA ASP A 242 -3.24 -1.04 19.77
C ASP A 242 -3.00 -0.89 18.26
N VAL A 243 -4.01 -1.22 17.47
CA VAL A 243 -3.97 -1.14 16.01
C VAL A 243 -5.16 -0.35 15.51
N ARG A 244 -4.87 0.78 14.85
CA ARG A 244 -5.87 1.63 14.22
C ARG A 244 -5.64 1.65 12.71
N VAL A 245 -6.65 1.26 11.94
CA VAL A 245 -6.61 1.37 10.46
C VAL A 245 -7.67 2.37 10.01
N ILE A 246 -7.23 3.45 9.36
CA ILE A 246 -8.03 4.61 9.00
C ILE A 246 -8.23 4.62 7.47
N ASN A 247 -9.49 4.77 7.03
CA ASN A 247 -9.76 5.12 5.65
C ASN A 247 -9.71 6.64 5.48
N GLY A 248 -8.54 7.16 5.12
CA GLY A 248 -8.26 8.59 5.13
C GLY A 248 -7.26 9.01 4.04
N ASP A 249 -7.19 10.32 3.81
CA ASP A 249 -6.28 10.94 2.84
C ASP A 249 -4.94 11.23 3.51
N SER A 250 -3.83 10.73 2.96
CA SER A 250 -2.47 10.93 3.51
C SER A 250 -2.06 12.40 3.56
N ARG A 251 -2.68 13.26 2.74
CA ARG A 251 -2.45 14.71 2.72
C ARG A 251 -3.10 15.42 3.90
N ARG A 252 -3.90 14.70 4.70
CA ARG A 252 -4.55 15.17 5.93
C ARG A 252 -4.82 13.99 6.87
N LEU A 253 -3.84 13.64 7.69
CA LEU A 253 -3.91 12.50 8.59
C LEU A 253 -4.78 12.80 9.80
N ASP A 254 -5.71 11.89 10.12
CA ASP A 254 -6.49 11.91 11.37
C ASP A 254 -5.71 11.29 12.53
N VAL A 255 -4.54 11.87 12.79
CA VAL A 255 -3.54 11.41 13.77
C VAL A 255 -3.00 12.62 14.53
N GLU A 256 -2.81 12.47 15.83
CA GLU A 256 -2.33 13.53 16.72
C GLU A 256 -0.89 13.94 16.38
N THR A 257 -0.58 15.23 16.54
CA THR A 257 0.77 15.77 16.37
C THR A 257 1.73 15.16 17.39
N ASP A 258 2.98 14.88 16.98
CA ASP A 258 4.03 14.31 17.83
C ASP A 258 3.62 13.04 18.60
N SER A 259 2.82 12.17 17.98
CA SER A 259 2.27 10.96 18.61
C SER A 259 2.95 9.67 18.17
N VAL A 260 3.64 9.65 17.01
CA VAL A 260 4.23 8.42 16.45
C VAL A 260 5.75 8.39 16.60
N ASP A 261 6.31 7.19 16.74
CA ASP A 261 7.74 6.94 17.03
C ASP A 261 8.53 6.53 15.78
N LEU A 262 7.84 6.10 14.71
CA LEU A 262 8.44 5.70 13.45
C LEU A 262 7.42 5.80 12.32
N VAL A 263 7.83 6.33 11.16
CA VAL A 263 7.08 6.20 9.92
C VAL A 263 7.81 5.22 9.00
N VAL A 264 7.13 4.18 8.51
CA VAL A 264 7.65 3.30 7.44
C VAL A 264 6.56 3.04 6.42
N THR A 265 6.83 3.42 5.17
CA THR A 265 5.81 3.39 4.12
C THR A 265 6.37 3.20 2.73
N SER A 266 5.49 2.90 1.79
CA SER A 266 5.77 2.94 0.36
C SER A 266 4.58 3.59 -0.35
N PRO A 267 4.73 4.86 -0.75
CA PRO A 267 3.66 5.57 -1.43
C PRO A 267 3.41 5.00 -2.83
N PRO A 268 2.26 5.30 -3.45
CA PRO A 268 2.05 4.98 -4.87
C PRO A 268 3.12 5.65 -5.74
N TYR A 269 3.70 4.91 -6.69
CA TYR A 269 4.74 5.46 -7.58
C TYR A 269 4.10 6.15 -8.77
N VAL A 270 4.55 7.38 -9.06
CA VAL A 270 4.02 8.15 -10.20
C VAL A 270 4.12 7.36 -11.50
N ASN A 271 3.00 7.24 -12.21
CA ASN A 271 2.92 6.54 -13.50
C ASN A 271 3.27 5.03 -13.43
N ALA A 272 3.15 4.37 -12.28
CA ALA A 272 3.46 2.94 -12.15
C ALA A 272 2.24 2.03 -12.25
N LEU A 273 1.14 2.36 -11.57
CA LEU A 273 -0.07 1.53 -11.49
C LEU A 273 -1.31 2.39 -11.27
N ASP A 274 -2.42 2.00 -11.89
CA ASP A 274 -3.75 2.53 -11.61
C ASP A 274 -4.49 1.57 -10.66
N TYR A 275 -4.43 1.77 -9.34
CA TYR A 275 -5.05 0.88 -8.36
C TYR A 275 -6.57 0.84 -8.49
N TYR A 276 -7.21 1.95 -8.90
CA TYR A 276 -8.66 1.93 -9.15
C TYR A 276 -9.01 0.87 -10.20
N ARG A 277 -8.23 0.76 -11.28
CA ARG A 277 -8.46 -0.25 -12.32
C ARG A 277 -8.24 -1.66 -11.79
N ALA A 278 -7.17 -1.86 -11.00
CA ALA A 278 -6.86 -3.16 -10.42
C ALA A 278 -7.95 -3.65 -9.45
N HIS A 279 -8.55 -2.73 -8.68
CA HIS A 279 -9.51 -3.06 -7.63
C HIS A 279 -10.98 -2.86 -8.01
N THR A 280 -11.27 -2.47 -9.26
CA THR A 280 -12.62 -2.10 -9.70
C THR A 280 -13.66 -3.15 -9.32
N TYR A 281 -13.42 -4.43 -9.66
CA TYR A 281 -14.40 -5.49 -9.39
C TYR A 281 -14.57 -5.80 -7.91
N ASN A 282 -13.47 -5.84 -7.17
CA ASN A 282 -13.48 -6.06 -5.73
C ASN A 282 -14.30 -4.98 -5.02
N MET A 283 -14.06 -3.72 -5.35
CA MET A 283 -14.77 -2.59 -4.74
C MET A 283 -16.27 -2.60 -5.05
N LEU A 284 -16.65 -2.89 -6.31
CA LEU A 284 -18.06 -2.95 -6.71
C LEU A 284 -18.82 -4.07 -5.98
N TRP A 285 -18.25 -5.27 -5.91
CA TRP A 285 -18.89 -6.40 -5.22
C TRP A 285 -18.98 -6.19 -3.71
N LEU A 286 -18.04 -5.45 -3.13
CA LEU A 286 -18.04 -5.12 -1.70
C LEU A 286 -18.83 -3.86 -1.36
N GLY A 287 -19.49 -3.23 -2.34
CA GLY A 287 -20.30 -2.02 -2.16
C GLY A 287 -19.49 -0.79 -1.72
N MET A 288 -18.24 -0.68 -2.17
CA MET A 288 -17.35 0.44 -1.84
C MET A 288 -17.47 1.57 -2.86
N ASP A 289 -17.24 2.82 -2.43
CA ASP A 289 -17.30 4.00 -3.30
C ASP A 289 -16.08 4.07 -4.24
N PHE A 290 -16.23 3.40 -5.37
CA PHE A 290 -15.23 3.33 -6.43
C PHE A 290 -14.95 4.69 -7.07
N ASP A 291 -15.98 5.52 -7.28
CA ASP A 291 -15.83 6.79 -7.97
C ASP A 291 -15.11 7.83 -7.12
N LEU A 292 -15.36 7.83 -5.80
CA LEU A 292 -14.58 8.62 -4.85
C LEU A 292 -13.11 8.20 -4.87
N PHE A 293 -12.82 6.90 -4.76
CA PHE A 293 -11.45 6.39 -4.81
C PHE A 293 -10.72 6.81 -6.09
N ARG A 294 -11.35 6.57 -7.26
CA ARG A 294 -10.78 6.91 -8.57
C ARG A 294 -10.42 8.39 -8.72
N LYS A 295 -11.19 9.31 -8.13
CA LYS A 295 -10.97 10.76 -8.28
C LYS A 295 -9.82 11.29 -7.42
N HIS A 296 -9.49 10.60 -6.33
CA HIS A 296 -8.60 11.09 -5.29
C HIS A 296 -7.30 10.29 -5.16
N GLU A 297 -7.15 9.20 -5.90
CA GLU A 297 -5.92 8.42 -6.00
C GLU A 297 -4.71 9.30 -6.37
N ILE A 298 -3.63 9.14 -5.62
CA ILE A 298 -2.34 9.81 -5.87
C ILE A 298 -1.56 9.01 -6.91
N GLY A 299 -1.03 9.70 -7.92
CA GLY A 299 -0.17 9.12 -8.96
C GLY A 299 -0.88 8.33 -10.08
N GLY A 300 -2.21 8.18 -10.01
CA GLY A 300 -3.02 7.45 -10.99
C GLY A 300 -3.47 8.24 -12.23
N HIS A 301 -3.86 7.53 -13.29
CA HIS A 301 -4.34 8.09 -14.56
C HIS A 301 -5.87 8.11 -14.64
N SER A 302 -6.53 8.78 -13.71
CA SER A 302 -7.99 8.83 -13.67
C SER A 302 -8.60 9.71 -14.78
N HIS A 303 -7.80 10.58 -15.42
CA HIS A 303 -8.24 11.51 -16.47
C HIS A 303 -7.23 11.66 -17.62
N PHE A 304 -7.71 12.05 -18.81
CA PHE A 304 -6.84 12.33 -19.96
C PHE A 304 -6.05 13.63 -19.74
N ILE A 305 -4.73 13.52 -19.70
CA ILE A 305 -3.83 14.68 -19.55
C ILE A 305 -2.99 14.82 -20.83
N ALA A 306 -3.22 15.90 -21.58
CA ALA A 306 -2.48 16.18 -22.81
C ALA A 306 -0.98 16.38 -22.56
N ASN A 307 -0.61 17.06 -21.46
CA ASN A 307 0.77 17.21 -21.02
C ASN A 307 1.06 16.33 -19.81
N ARG A 308 1.65 15.16 -20.04
CA ARG A 308 1.87 14.16 -18.98
C ARG A 308 2.77 14.65 -17.85
N PHE A 309 3.66 15.63 -18.07
CA PHE A 309 4.49 16.20 -17.00
C PHE A 309 3.67 16.92 -15.91
N ARG A 310 2.42 17.31 -16.19
CA ARG A 310 1.50 17.81 -15.16
C ARG A 310 1.17 16.74 -14.11
N LEU A 311 1.17 15.46 -14.49
CA LEU A 311 1.04 14.35 -13.53
C LEU A 311 2.19 14.34 -12.51
N LEU A 312 3.40 14.68 -12.95
CA LEU A 312 4.56 14.73 -12.07
C LEU A 312 4.43 15.89 -11.06
N SER A 313 4.06 17.09 -11.51
CA SER A 313 3.85 18.23 -10.60
C SER A 313 2.70 18.00 -9.63
N GLU A 314 1.57 17.42 -10.08
CA GLU A 314 0.46 17.01 -9.20
C GLU A 314 0.97 16.03 -8.13
N TYR A 315 1.69 14.99 -8.55
CA TYR A 315 2.24 13.98 -7.65
C TYR A 315 3.22 14.55 -6.63
N LEU A 316 4.16 15.41 -7.05
CA LEU A 316 5.12 16.04 -6.15
C LEU A 316 4.40 16.92 -5.12
N GLY A 317 3.35 17.65 -5.51
CA GLY A 317 2.52 18.42 -4.60
C GLY A 317 1.80 17.55 -3.57
N ASP A 318 1.16 16.47 -4.01
CA ASP A 318 0.46 15.52 -3.13
C ASP A 318 1.42 14.82 -2.14
N MET A 319 2.60 14.44 -2.61
CA MET A 319 3.63 13.84 -1.76
C MET A 319 4.23 14.83 -0.78
N LEU A 320 4.49 16.08 -1.18
CA LEU A 320 4.98 17.11 -0.27
C LEU A 320 3.99 17.37 0.87
N ARG A 321 2.69 17.47 0.55
CA ARG A 321 1.64 17.59 1.58
C ARG A 321 1.61 16.40 2.53
N SER A 322 1.74 15.19 1.98
CA SER A 322 1.78 13.97 2.79
C SER A 322 3.03 13.93 3.68
N MET A 323 4.19 14.38 3.19
CA MET A 323 5.41 14.47 3.98
C MET A 323 5.33 15.53 5.09
N ILE A 324 4.64 16.65 4.86
CA ILE A 324 4.34 17.64 5.92
C ILE A 324 3.49 17.00 7.02
N GLU A 325 2.46 16.23 6.66
CA GLU A 325 1.66 15.48 7.64
C GLU A 325 2.47 14.41 8.37
N MET A 326 3.38 13.71 7.69
CA MET A 326 4.32 12.78 8.33
C MET A 326 5.24 13.49 9.32
N ASN A 327 5.76 14.68 8.98
CA ASN A 327 6.55 15.49 9.91
C ASN A 327 5.71 15.89 11.13
N ARG A 328 4.48 16.36 10.92
CA ARG A 328 3.57 16.81 11.99
C ARG A 328 3.31 15.72 13.03
N VAL A 329 3.03 14.50 12.60
CA VAL A 329 2.64 13.40 13.51
C VAL A 329 3.83 12.70 14.16
N LEU A 330 5.00 12.71 13.51
CA LEU A 330 6.21 12.05 13.99
C LEU A 330 6.88 12.87 15.11
N LYS A 331 7.27 12.22 16.20
CA LYS A 331 8.04 12.87 17.27
C LYS A 331 9.42 13.34 16.77
N ARG A 332 9.96 14.38 17.41
CA ARG A 332 11.31 14.89 17.13
C ARG A 332 12.38 13.79 17.30
N ASP A 333 13.42 13.85 16.49
CA ASP A 333 14.57 12.94 16.45
C ASP A 333 14.24 11.49 16.02
N LYS A 334 12.98 11.21 15.67
CA LYS A 334 12.54 9.92 15.14
C LYS A 334 12.66 9.85 13.61
N LEU A 335 12.52 8.63 13.08
CA LEU A 335 12.77 8.33 11.67
C LEU A 335 11.49 8.29 10.83
N CYS A 336 11.63 8.76 9.58
CA CYS A 336 10.68 8.60 8.51
C CYS A 336 11.35 7.86 7.34
N ILE A 337 10.78 6.71 6.99
CA ILE A 337 11.30 5.79 5.97
C ILE A 337 10.32 5.72 4.81
N ILE A 338 10.79 6.08 3.62
CA ILE A 338 10.00 6.03 2.38
C ILE A 338 10.68 5.07 1.41
N VAL A 339 9.99 3.99 1.07
CA VAL A 339 10.40 3.01 0.06
C VAL A 339 9.78 3.41 -1.27
N VAL A 340 10.61 3.75 -2.26
CA VAL A 340 10.14 4.23 -3.56
C VAL A 340 10.98 3.74 -4.73
N GLY A 341 10.29 3.26 -5.76
CA GLY A 341 10.91 2.84 -7.01
C GLY A 341 11.11 3.99 -7.98
N ASN A 342 12.11 3.84 -8.86
CA ASN A 342 12.22 4.74 -10.01
C ASN A 342 11.06 4.49 -10.97
N SER A 343 10.54 5.56 -11.56
CA SER A 343 9.54 5.47 -12.63
C SER A 343 10.03 6.18 -13.89
N SER A 344 9.21 6.17 -14.93
CA SER A 344 9.53 6.92 -16.15
C SER A 344 8.32 7.63 -16.68
N LEU A 345 8.52 8.81 -17.24
CA LEU A 345 7.45 9.62 -17.81
C LEU A 345 7.93 10.24 -19.11
N GLU A 346 7.23 9.94 -20.21
CA GLU A 346 7.55 10.48 -21.53
C GLU A 346 9.01 10.24 -21.97
N TYR A 347 9.59 9.09 -21.57
CA TYR A 347 10.98 8.64 -21.74
C TYR A 347 12.03 9.27 -20.82
N GLU A 348 11.63 10.13 -19.89
CA GLU A 348 12.50 10.66 -18.84
C GLU A 348 12.46 9.75 -17.60
N LEU A 349 13.62 9.59 -16.96
CA LEU A 349 13.76 8.87 -15.69
C LEU A 349 13.26 9.76 -14.55
N ILE A 350 12.40 9.22 -13.69
CA ILE A 350 11.92 9.90 -12.49
C ILE A 350 12.51 9.21 -11.27
N GLU A 351 13.47 9.88 -10.64
CA GLU A 351 14.15 9.42 -9.42
C GLU A 351 13.43 9.99 -8.18
N SER A 352 12.26 9.43 -7.86
CA SER A 352 11.37 9.95 -6.80
C SER A 352 12.07 10.17 -5.45
N HIS A 353 12.99 9.27 -5.07
CA HIS A 353 13.75 9.39 -3.82
C HIS A 353 14.57 10.69 -3.75
N ARG A 354 15.09 11.19 -4.88
CA ARG A 354 15.84 12.46 -4.93
C ARG A 354 14.93 13.66 -4.70
N PHE A 355 13.78 13.68 -5.39
CA PHE A 355 12.78 14.73 -5.15
C PHE A 355 12.33 14.77 -3.68
N PHE A 356 12.09 13.59 -3.09
CA PHE A 356 11.70 13.51 -1.68
C PHE A 356 12.81 13.97 -0.74
N ALA A 357 14.07 13.57 -0.98
CA ALA A 357 15.21 14.02 -0.19
C ALA A 357 15.44 15.55 -0.29
N GLU A 358 15.28 16.15 -1.47
CA GLU A 358 15.38 17.60 -1.63
C GLU A 358 14.22 18.33 -0.95
N MET A 359 12.99 17.86 -1.13
CA MET A 359 11.81 18.43 -0.48
C MET A 359 11.85 18.32 1.06
N ALA A 360 12.40 17.22 1.58
CA ALA A 360 12.52 16.96 3.02
C ALA A 360 13.22 18.10 3.78
N ARG A 361 14.26 18.69 3.19
CA ARG A 361 15.04 19.78 3.78
C ARG A 361 14.24 21.06 4.00
N TYR A 362 13.16 21.25 3.25
CA TYR A 362 12.27 22.40 3.40
C TYR A 362 11.21 22.22 4.50
N ILE A 363 11.07 21.01 5.04
CA ILE A 363 9.98 20.64 5.95
C ILE A 363 10.49 19.93 7.20
N GLY A 364 11.72 20.23 7.63
CA GLY A 364 12.27 19.78 8.90
C GLY A 364 12.70 18.31 8.96
N PHE A 365 12.90 17.68 7.80
CA PHE A 365 13.50 16.35 7.70
C PHE A 365 14.93 16.44 7.16
N GLU A 366 15.86 15.74 7.81
CA GLU A 366 17.23 15.55 7.32
C GLU A 366 17.36 14.15 6.70
N PRO A 367 17.63 14.03 5.39
CA PRO A 367 17.96 12.75 4.76
C PRO A 367 19.32 12.23 5.24
N ILE A 368 19.33 11.13 5.99
CA ILE A 368 20.56 10.59 6.59
C ILE A 368 21.15 9.41 5.80
N LYS A 369 20.32 8.65 5.07
CA LYS A 369 20.78 7.52 4.24
C LYS A 369 19.82 7.25 3.10
N THR A 370 20.35 6.82 1.95
CA THR A 370 19.56 6.26 0.85
C THR A 370 20.13 4.88 0.51
N ILE A 371 19.30 3.85 0.60
CA ILE A 371 19.69 2.47 0.35
C ILE A 371 19.10 2.04 -0.99
N HIS A 372 19.92 1.49 -1.89
CA HIS A 372 19.46 0.90 -3.15
C HIS A 372 19.26 -0.61 -2.97
N ARG A 373 18.23 -1.15 -3.63
CA ARG A 373 17.99 -2.59 -3.73
C ARG A 373 17.43 -2.97 -5.09
N ASN A 374 17.73 -4.19 -5.51
CA ASN A 374 17.12 -4.80 -6.69
C ASN A 374 15.81 -5.50 -6.31
N ILE A 375 14.84 -5.39 -7.20
CA ILE A 375 13.55 -6.06 -7.03
C ILE A 375 13.61 -7.46 -7.67
N ASP A 376 13.32 -8.50 -6.88
CA ASP A 376 13.12 -9.85 -7.41
C ASP A 376 11.79 -9.96 -8.19
N LYS A 377 11.89 -9.88 -9.52
CA LYS A 377 10.77 -9.92 -10.47
C LYS A 377 10.04 -11.26 -10.52
N THR A 378 10.58 -12.31 -9.90
CA THR A 378 9.97 -13.65 -9.90
C THR A 378 8.93 -13.83 -8.79
N LYS A 379 8.91 -12.95 -7.78
CA LYS A 379 8.00 -13.05 -6.63
C LYS A 379 6.68 -12.30 -6.87
N LYS A 380 5.59 -12.86 -6.34
CA LYS A 380 4.21 -12.32 -6.42
C LYS A 380 4.01 -10.93 -5.79
N TYR A 381 5.03 -10.37 -5.15
CA TYR A 381 5.04 -9.02 -4.58
C TYR A 381 5.14 -7.93 -5.66
N THR A 382 5.70 -8.31 -6.82
CA THR A 382 5.92 -7.43 -7.95
C THR A 382 5.11 -7.99 -9.11
N SER A 383 3.93 -7.46 -9.37
CA SER A 383 3.23 -7.78 -10.60
C SER A 383 4.15 -7.43 -11.76
N ALA A 384 4.45 -8.42 -12.62
CA ALA A 384 5.33 -8.29 -13.78
C ALA A 384 4.91 -7.15 -14.74
N ASP A 385 3.68 -6.66 -14.59
CA ASP A 385 3.06 -5.58 -15.36
C ASP A 385 3.14 -4.18 -14.72
N VAL A 386 3.67 -4.04 -13.49
CA VAL A 386 3.87 -2.71 -12.85
C VAL A 386 5.17 -2.11 -13.33
N GLY A 387 5.09 -1.28 -14.37
CA GLY A 387 6.13 -0.35 -14.78
C GLY A 387 7.47 -0.91 -15.25
N LYS A 388 7.75 -2.22 -15.10
CA LYS A 388 9.10 -2.81 -15.19
C LYS A 388 10.09 -2.06 -14.28
N ILE A 389 9.70 -1.86 -13.02
CA ILE A 389 10.56 -1.25 -12.01
C ILE A 389 11.51 -2.33 -11.51
N ASP A 390 12.79 -2.12 -11.75
CA ASP A 390 13.85 -3.09 -11.44
C ASP A 390 14.59 -2.74 -10.14
N ASP A 391 14.52 -1.47 -9.75
CA ASP A 391 15.26 -0.86 -8.64
C ASP A 391 14.30 -0.12 -7.70
N GLU A 392 14.56 -0.27 -6.41
CA GLU A 392 13.86 0.44 -5.34
C GLU A 392 14.87 1.14 -4.42
N TYR A 393 14.45 2.27 -3.86
CA TYR A 393 15.27 3.07 -2.95
C TYR A 393 14.54 3.22 -1.63
N ILE A 394 15.27 3.01 -0.53
CA ILE A 394 14.78 3.22 0.82
C ILE A 394 15.42 4.51 1.31
N LEU A 395 14.63 5.58 1.33
CA LEU A 395 15.03 6.89 1.82
C LEU A 395 14.80 6.95 3.33
N VAL A 396 15.89 7.10 4.09
CA VAL A 396 15.90 7.20 5.56
C VAL A 396 16.10 8.66 5.94
N MET A 397 15.13 9.24 6.64
CA MET A 397 15.16 10.63 7.07
C MET A 397 14.91 10.73 8.58
N GLN A 398 15.52 11.70 9.24
CA GLN A 398 15.27 12.02 10.64
C GLN A 398 14.52 13.34 10.75
N LYS A 399 13.48 13.41 11.60
CA LYS A 399 12.82 14.68 11.94
C LYS A 399 13.74 15.50 12.86
N THR A 400 14.31 16.58 12.34
CA THR A 400 15.19 17.48 13.11
C THR A 400 14.45 18.68 13.68
N GLU A 401 13.38 19.10 13.00
CA GLU A 401 12.51 20.21 13.39
C GLU A 401 11.09 20.02 12.83
N ASP A 402 10.15 20.82 13.32
CA ASP A 402 8.80 20.87 12.76
C ASP A 402 8.81 21.61 11.42
N ALA A 403 7.96 21.19 10.49
CA ALA A 403 7.91 21.75 9.14
C ALA A 403 7.65 23.27 9.07
N GLY A 404 7.11 23.88 10.13
CA GLY A 404 6.79 25.32 10.18
C GLY A 404 5.67 25.76 9.22
N VAL A 405 5.09 24.83 8.47
CA VAL A 405 4.00 25.03 7.51
C VAL A 405 2.98 23.92 7.63
N THR A 406 1.75 24.18 7.18
CA THR A 406 0.67 23.20 7.14
C THR A 406 0.51 22.62 5.72
N ALA A 407 0.00 21.40 5.63
CA ALA A 407 -0.19 20.70 4.37
C ALA A 407 -1.23 21.36 3.43
N ASP A 408 -1.99 22.37 3.88
CA ASP A 408 -2.94 23.15 3.09
C ASP A 408 -2.37 24.48 2.56
N ASN A 409 -1.10 24.79 2.82
CA ASN A 409 -0.43 25.99 2.32
C ASN A 409 -0.08 25.86 0.81
N ASP A 410 -1.06 26.11 -0.05
CA ASP A 410 -0.92 25.98 -1.51
C ASP A 410 0.22 26.83 -2.10
N THR A 411 0.51 27.99 -1.52
CA THR A 411 1.60 28.88 -1.98
C THR A 411 2.96 28.20 -1.76
N PHE A 412 3.23 27.73 -0.54
CA PHE A 412 4.47 27.02 -0.22
C PHE A 412 4.64 25.77 -1.08
N ILE A 413 3.59 24.94 -1.21
CA ILE A 413 3.65 23.73 -2.05
C ILE A 413 3.97 24.12 -3.51
N SER A 414 3.35 25.17 -4.03
CA SER A 414 3.59 25.64 -5.40
C SER A 414 5.03 26.09 -5.62
N GLU A 415 5.61 26.80 -4.66
CA GLU A 415 6.98 27.30 -4.73
C GLU A 415 7.97 26.14 -4.79
N ILE A 416 7.89 25.20 -3.84
CA ILE A 416 8.80 24.04 -3.77
C ILE A 416 8.64 23.14 -5.01
N VAL A 417 7.41 22.82 -5.42
CA VAL A 417 7.18 21.97 -6.60
C VAL A 417 7.69 22.65 -7.88
N THR A 418 7.55 23.98 -7.97
CA THR A 418 8.10 24.76 -9.10
C THR A 418 9.61 24.64 -9.15
N GLU A 419 10.29 24.80 -8.01
CA GLU A 419 11.74 24.64 -7.93
C GLU A 419 12.18 23.24 -8.37
N GLN A 420 11.52 22.19 -7.86
CA GLN A 420 11.81 20.81 -8.23
C GLN A 420 11.63 20.56 -9.74
N MET A 421 10.55 21.07 -10.33
CA MET A 421 10.28 20.93 -11.77
C MET A 421 11.26 21.73 -12.63
N VAL A 422 11.71 22.91 -12.18
CA VAL A 422 12.77 23.68 -12.85
C VAL A 422 14.08 22.91 -12.82
N ASN A 423 14.49 22.38 -11.65
CA ASN A 423 15.70 21.58 -11.52
C ASN A 423 15.67 20.34 -12.41
N PHE A 424 14.54 19.64 -12.46
CA PHE A 424 14.32 18.50 -13.34
C PHE A 424 14.46 18.87 -14.83
N ARG A 425 13.90 20.02 -15.25
CA ARG A 425 14.07 20.53 -16.61
C ARG A 425 15.53 20.80 -16.95
N GLU A 426 16.28 21.43 -16.03
CA GLU A 426 17.70 21.72 -16.23
C GLU A 426 18.56 20.45 -16.23
N GLN A 427 18.20 19.43 -15.45
CA GLN A 427 18.83 18.12 -15.49
C GLN A 427 18.68 17.49 -16.88
N ILE A 428 17.48 17.49 -17.45
CA ILE A 428 17.21 16.92 -18.79
C ILE A 428 18.02 17.63 -19.89
N LYS A 429 18.30 18.93 -19.75
CA LYS A 429 19.18 19.66 -20.69
C LYS A 429 20.63 19.17 -20.64
N LYS A 430 21.12 18.78 -19.46
CA LYS A 430 22.52 18.40 -19.22
C LYS A 430 22.77 16.92 -19.48
N VAL A 431 21.87 16.07 -19.00
CA VAL A 431 21.98 14.61 -19.04
C VAL A 431 20.72 14.06 -19.69
N GLN A 432 20.88 13.48 -20.89
CA GLN A 432 19.77 12.79 -21.55
C GLN A 432 19.35 11.61 -20.67
N GLY A 433 18.08 11.57 -20.26
CA GLY A 433 17.57 10.46 -19.47
C GLY A 433 17.80 9.13 -20.19
N THR A 434 18.34 8.15 -19.49
CA THR A 434 18.12 6.75 -19.86
C THR A 434 16.74 6.38 -19.33
N SER A 435 15.75 6.25 -20.21
CA SER A 435 14.48 5.64 -19.80
C SER A 435 14.76 4.29 -19.12
N ILE A 436 13.88 3.83 -18.22
CA ILE A 436 13.97 2.50 -17.59
C ILE A 436 14.16 1.37 -18.65
N ARG A 437 13.79 1.63 -19.91
CA ARG A 437 13.96 0.71 -21.05
C ARG A 437 15.33 0.75 -21.74
N GLY A 438 16.32 1.45 -21.17
CA GLY A 438 17.66 1.60 -21.75
C GLY A 438 17.71 2.37 -23.08
N ARG A 439 16.59 2.98 -23.50
CA ARG A 439 16.52 3.78 -24.73
C ARG A 439 16.76 5.24 -24.40
N ARG A 440 17.73 5.85 -25.07
CA ARG A 440 17.96 7.29 -25.03
C ARG A 440 16.93 7.99 -25.93
N PRO A 441 16.21 9.01 -25.46
CA PRO A 441 15.32 9.81 -26.30
C PRO A 441 16.11 10.56 -27.37
N THR A 442 15.47 10.84 -28.51
CA THR A 442 16.09 11.64 -29.58
C THR A 442 16.26 13.10 -29.13
N LYS A 443 17.19 13.84 -29.76
CA LYS A 443 17.39 15.28 -29.48
C LYS A 443 16.11 16.10 -29.65
N GLU A 444 15.33 15.81 -30.70
CA GLU A 444 14.04 16.44 -30.95
C GLU A 444 13.05 16.16 -29.81
N ARG A 445 13.00 14.90 -29.35
CA ARG A 445 12.12 14.50 -28.25
C ARG A 445 12.49 15.19 -26.93
N LEU A 446 13.78 15.33 -26.65
CA LEU A 446 14.28 16.04 -25.48
C LEU A 446 13.87 17.51 -25.49
N LEU A 447 14.04 18.20 -26.62
CA LEU A 447 13.58 19.59 -26.78
C LEU A 447 12.08 19.72 -26.55
N LYS A 448 11.28 18.80 -27.11
CA LYS A 448 9.84 18.74 -26.87
C LYS A 448 9.49 18.47 -25.41
N ASN A 449 10.24 17.61 -24.72
CA ASN A 449 10.03 17.34 -23.30
C ASN A 449 10.37 18.60 -22.46
N ILE A 450 11.45 19.31 -22.76
CA ILE A 450 11.83 20.57 -22.10
C ILE A 450 10.72 21.64 -22.24
N GLU A 451 10.17 21.79 -23.45
CA GLU A 451 9.05 22.70 -23.70
C GLU A 451 7.80 22.29 -22.90
N ARG A 452 7.46 20.99 -22.92
CA ARG A 452 6.31 20.46 -22.17
C ARG A 452 6.49 20.58 -20.65
N ILE A 453 7.71 20.41 -20.13
CA ILE A 453 7.98 20.64 -18.70
C ILE A 453 7.81 22.13 -18.37
N SER A 454 8.28 23.03 -19.24
CA SER A 454 8.07 24.47 -19.05
C SER A 454 6.59 24.83 -19.01
N GLY A 455 5.78 24.27 -19.92
CA GLY A 455 4.33 24.44 -19.88
C GLY A 455 3.64 23.79 -18.67
N ALA A 456 4.22 22.72 -18.10
CA ALA A 456 3.70 22.14 -16.85
C ALA A 456 4.03 23.02 -15.64
N ILE A 457 5.20 23.67 -15.63
CA ILE A 457 5.60 24.60 -14.57
C ILE A 457 4.60 25.77 -14.46
N GLU A 458 4.15 26.31 -15.59
CA GLU A 458 3.18 27.42 -15.62
C GLU A 458 1.81 27.06 -15.03
N THR A 459 1.45 25.76 -15.00
CA THR A 459 0.15 25.29 -14.51
C THR A 459 0.19 24.74 -13.07
N ILE A 460 1.37 24.72 -12.42
CA ILE A 460 1.54 24.19 -11.06
C ILE A 460 0.52 24.79 -10.06
N PRO A 461 0.31 26.13 -9.99
CA PRO A 461 -0.62 26.70 -9.00
C PRO A 461 -2.08 26.23 -9.13
N GLN A 462 -2.46 25.73 -10.30
CA GLN A 462 -3.78 25.15 -10.56
C GLN A 462 -3.78 23.64 -10.33
N ASP A 463 -2.74 22.95 -10.76
CA ASP A 463 -2.65 21.49 -10.78
C ASP A 463 -2.51 20.88 -9.38
N ILE A 464 -1.73 21.50 -8.49
CA ILE A 464 -1.47 20.98 -7.14
C ILE A 464 -2.62 21.19 -6.14
N ARG A 465 -3.70 21.84 -6.58
CA ARG A 465 -4.85 22.10 -5.71
C ARG A 465 -5.59 20.79 -5.47
N ILE A 466 -5.90 20.50 -4.21
CA ILE A 466 -6.65 19.29 -3.85
C ILE A 466 -8.02 19.34 -4.54
N LYS A 467 -8.30 18.31 -5.36
CA LYS A 467 -9.39 18.29 -6.33
C LYS A 467 -10.79 18.44 -5.71
N VAL A 468 -11.00 18.12 -4.43
CA VAL A 468 -12.23 18.44 -3.67
C VAL A 468 -11.93 18.58 -2.17
N ARG A 469 -12.23 19.73 -1.55
CA ARG A 469 -12.05 20.01 -0.10
C ARG A 469 -13.13 19.40 0.83
N ARG A 470 -13.97 18.46 0.36
CA ARG A 470 -15.14 17.97 1.12
C ARG A 470 -15.07 16.46 1.33
N CYS A 471 -14.52 16.05 2.47
CA CYS A 471 -14.81 14.73 3.08
C CYS A 471 -15.35 14.83 4.52
N ALA A 472 -15.51 16.04 5.09
CA ALA A 472 -15.88 16.18 6.50
C ALA A 472 -17.39 16.09 6.81
N GLU A 473 -18.28 15.99 5.82
CA GLU A 473 -19.74 16.13 6.07
C GLU A 473 -20.62 14.93 5.72
N THR A 474 -20.08 13.84 5.14
CA THR A 474 -20.91 12.73 4.64
C THR A 474 -20.64 11.34 5.23
N MET A 475 -19.90 11.23 6.33
CA MET A 475 -19.78 9.97 7.09
C MET A 475 -20.28 10.12 8.53
N ARG A 476 -21.58 10.38 8.68
CA ARG A 476 -22.34 10.09 9.90
C ARG A 476 -23.41 9.07 9.60
#